data_AF-T1EVT1-F1
#
_entry.id   AF-T1EVT1-F1
#
_cell.length_a   1.000
_cell.length_b   1.000
_cell.length_c   1.000
_cell.angle_alpha   90.00
_cell.angle_beta   90.00
_cell.angle_gamma   90.00
#
_symmetry.space_group_name_H-M   'P 1'
#
loop_
_entity.id
_entity.type
_entity.pdbx_description
1 polymer ?
#
loop_
_entity_poly.entity_id
_entity_poly.type
_entity_poly.pdbx_seq_one_letter_code
_entity_poly.pdbx_strand_id
1 'polypeptide(L)'
;MNTSDCQSVRILLLKSFNSDVGPMDDRYVKELRSSNFIVDCIPALEFEFMNDDKLIKVLRCPDMYADLIVTSPRSCEAISNLIAQNNLSLETAQSLGLSVVGEQAGSADALSDIIINDYLENINSKPLLFLGAEEKLDILPNKLNSKAVHFIELAVYRSRKHSMLDVNLCNYLAKPLLPDYVVFFSPSIVRYSADVLKGSRLVEHSRIIAIGASTHKEMTSSSMFSDVSFNNVALLKKPDVNTLIQTLKSFSYNNNNNIENNNIKNVNNETNSNNNNHCS
;
A
#
# COMPACT_ATOMS: atom_id res chain seq x y z
N MET A 1 29.82 -13.41 28.75
CA MET A 1 28.42 -13.19 28.34
C MET A 1 28.42 -11.97 27.44
N ASN A 2 28.47 -12.16 26.12
CA ASN A 2 28.26 -11.06 25.18
C ASN A 2 26.76 -10.99 24.91
N THR A 3 26.06 -10.13 25.65
CA THR A 3 24.76 -9.62 25.20
C THR A 3 25.07 -8.62 24.10
N SER A 4 25.16 -9.10 22.86
CA SER A 4 24.98 -8.23 21.71
C SER A 4 23.57 -7.65 21.85
N ASP A 5 23.48 -6.37 22.21
CA ASP A 5 22.24 -5.60 22.17
C ASP A 5 21.70 -5.69 20.74
N CYS A 6 20.81 -6.64 20.50
CA CYS A 6 20.08 -6.74 19.26
C CYS A 6 19.04 -5.62 19.30
N GLN A 7 19.46 -4.42 18.88
CA GLN A 7 18.57 -3.28 18.75
C GLN A 7 17.37 -3.72 17.92
N SER A 8 16.20 -3.78 18.57
CA SER A 8 14.99 -4.29 17.95
C SER A 8 14.50 -3.27 16.91
N VAL A 9 14.48 -3.69 15.64
CA VAL A 9 14.09 -2.83 14.52
C VAL A 9 12.60 -2.50 14.59
N ARG A 10 12.28 -1.20 14.58
CA ARG A 10 10.92 -0.66 14.64
C ARG A 10 10.43 -0.20 13.27
N ILE A 11 9.20 -0.58 12.94
CA ILE A 11 8.56 -0.29 11.68
C ILE A 11 7.22 0.39 11.95
N LEU A 12 6.99 1.53 11.31
CA LEU A 12 5.68 2.16 11.24
C LEU A 12 4.99 1.81 9.92
N LEU A 13 3.79 1.24 10.01
CA LEU A 13 2.93 1.01 8.85
C LEU A 13 1.87 2.12 8.75
N LEU A 14 1.88 2.82 7.62
CA LEU A 14 0.84 3.78 7.23
C LEU A 14 -0.04 3.15 6.14
N LYS A 15 -1.20 2.63 6.54
CA LYS A 15 -2.15 1.93 5.65
C LYS A 15 -3.59 2.06 6.14
N SER A 16 -4.53 1.57 5.33
CA SER A 16 -5.88 1.24 5.83
C SER A 16 -5.86 -0.10 6.55
N PHE A 17 -6.74 -0.21 7.54
CA PHE A 17 -7.04 -1.45 8.24
C PHE A 17 -8.52 -1.72 8.13
N ASN A 18 -8.92 -2.98 8.32
CA ASN A 18 -10.33 -3.31 8.46
C ASN A 18 -10.84 -2.66 9.77
N SER A 19 -11.99 -1.98 9.71
CA SER A 19 -12.57 -1.24 10.83
C SER A 19 -12.93 -2.13 12.02
N ASP A 20 -13.32 -3.38 11.76
CA ASP A 20 -13.92 -4.26 12.75
C ASP A 20 -12.86 -5.04 13.53
N VAL A 21 -11.77 -5.42 12.85
CA VAL A 21 -10.68 -6.22 13.43
C VAL A 21 -9.39 -5.42 13.67
N GLY A 22 -9.27 -4.24 13.04
CA GLY A 22 -8.11 -3.37 13.19
C GLY A 22 -6.79 -4.00 12.75
N PRO A 23 -5.64 -3.51 13.27
CA PRO A 23 -4.31 -3.94 12.84
C PRO A 23 -3.89 -5.34 13.36
N MET A 24 -4.60 -5.92 14.33
CA MET A 24 -4.19 -7.20 14.93
C MET A 24 -4.37 -8.37 13.97
N ASP A 25 -5.39 -8.33 13.12
CA ASP A 25 -5.66 -9.39 12.16
C ASP A 25 -4.89 -9.22 10.84
N ASP A 26 -4.20 -8.08 10.66
CA ASP A 26 -3.53 -7.72 9.43
C ASP A 26 -2.33 -8.62 9.12
N ARG A 27 -2.29 -9.14 7.90
CA ARG A 27 -1.23 -10.05 7.41
C ARG A 27 0.17 -9.44 7.55
N TYR A 28 0.35 -8.16 7.21
CA TYR A 28 1.67 -7.52 7.32
C TYR A 28 2.12 -7.43 8.77
N VAL A 29 1.20 -7.04 9.67
CA VAL A 29 1.49 -6.91 11.09
C VAL A 29 1.90 -8.26 11.70
N LYS A 30 1.15 -9.32 11.41
CA LYS A 30 1.43 -10.67 11.91
C LYS A 30 2.79 -11.18 11.45
N GLU A 31 3.05 -11.16 10.14
CA GLU A 31 4.27 -11.73 9.59
C GLU A 31 5.53 -10.92 9.95
N LEU A 32 5.42 -9.58 10.07
CA LEU A 32 6.52 -8.75 10.55
C LEU A 32 6.84 -9.02 12.02
N ARG A 33 5.83 -9.14 12.89
CA ARG A 33 6.03 -9.49 14.30
C ARG A 33 6.63 -10.89 14.48
N SER A 34 6.15 -11.87 13.70
CA SER A 34 6.73 -13.22 13.66
C SER A 34 8.19 -13.23 13.15
N SER A 35 8.59 -12.18 12.45
CA SER A 35 9.97 -11.95 12.01
C SER A 35 10.81 -11.10 12.98
N ASN A 36 10.34 -10.93 14.23
CA ASN A 36 10.98 -10.20 15.32
C ASN A 36 11.09 -8.67 15.11
N PHE A 37 10.24 -8.09 14.27
CA PHE A 37 10.14 -6.63 14.16
C PHE A 37 9.16 -6.06 15.18
N ILE A 38 9.47 -4.87 15.71
CA ILE A 38 8.50 -4.08 16.47
C ILE A 38 7.64 -3.31 15.47
N VAL A 39 6.33 -3.55 15.47
CA VAL A 39 5.41 -2.99 14.48
C VAL A 39 4.42 -2.04 15.14
N ASP A 40 4.55 -0.76 14.79
CA ASP A 40 3.57 0.28 15.06
C ASP A 40 2.68 0.50 13.82
N CYS A 41 1.43 0.89 14.06
CA CYS A 41 0.44 1.07 13.00
C CYS A 41 -0.30 2.39 13.19
N ILE A 42 -0.42 3.16 12.12
CA ILE A 42 -1.30 4.33 12.07
C ILE A 42 -2.27 4.13 10.91
N PRO A 43 -3.57 3.94 11.20
CA PRO A 43 -4.60 3.98 10.17
C PRO A 43 -4.56 5.33 9.44
N ALA A 44 -4.37 5.28 8.12
CA ALA A 44 -4.18 6.49 7.32
C ALA A 44 -5.29 6.74 6.29
N LEU A 45 -6.06 5.71 5.95
CA LEU A 45 -7.19 5.81 5.04
C LEU A 45 -8.43 5.19 5.66
N GLU A 46 -9.55 5.82 5.37
CA GLU A 46 -10.89 5.28 5.51
C GLU A 46 -11.51 5.17 4.11
N PHE A 47 -12.56 4.36 3.96
CA PHE A 47 -13.29 4.24 2.71
C PHE A 47 -14.74 4.65 2.93
N GLU A 48 -15.30 5.29 1.92
CA GLU A 48 -16.69 5.73 1.91
C GLU A 48 -17.37 5.14 0.67
N PHE A 49 -18.51 4.48 0.86
CA PHE A 49 -19.34 3.99 -0.23
C PHE A 49 -20.16 5.12 -0.83
N MET A 50 -20.37 5.09 -2.14
CA MET A 50 -21.02 6.17 -2.87
C MET A 50 -21.80 5.65 -4.06
N ASN A 51 -22.66 6.51 -4.62
CA ASN A 51 -23.48 6.23 -5.80
C ASN A 51 -24.46 5.04 -5.64
N ASP A 52 -24.93 4.76 -4.44
CA ASP A 52 -25.90 3.68 -4.13
C ASP A 52 -27.08 3.67 -5.11
N ASP A 53 -27.72 4.81 -5.35
CA ASP A 53 -28.85 4.91 -6.29
C ASP A 53 -28.51 4.46 -7.71
N LYS A 54 -27.30 4.79 -8.18
CA LYS A 54 -26.83 4.37 -9.52
C LYS A 54 -26.47 2.89 -9.50
N LEU A 55 -25.81 2.42 -8.44
CA LEU A 55 -25.44 1.03 -8.27
C LEU A 55 -26.68 0.13 -8.23
N ILE A 56 -27.72 0.51 -7.50
CA ILE A 56 -29.01 -0.20 -7.48
C ILE A 56 -29.63 -0.24 -8.88
N LYS A 57 -29.63 0.88 -9.61
CA LYS A 57 -30.21 0.93 -10.97
C LYS A 57 -29.50 0.00 -11.93
N VAL A 58 -28.16 -0.03 -11.93
CA VAL A 58 -27.41 -0.90 -12.85
C VAL A 58 -27.54 -2.37 -12.47
N LEU A 59 -27.55 -2.70 -11.17
CA LEU A 59 -27.71 -4.09 -10.69
C LEU A 59 -29.11 -4.66 -10.88
N ARG A 60 -30.15 -3.82 -10.98
CA ARG A 60 -31.52 -4.24 -11.33
C ARG A 60 -31.71 -4.47 -12.83
N CYS A 61 -30.74 -4.10 -13.65
CA CYS A 61 -30.78 -4.25 -15.09
C CYS A 61 -29.56 -5.04 -15.60
N PRO A 62 -29.30 -6.28 -15.10
CA PRO A 62 -28.11 -7.05 -15.48
C PRO A 62 -28.04 -7.32 -16.99
N ASP A 63 -29.20 -7.48 -17.65
CA ASP A 63 -29.31 -7.70 -19.09
C ASP A 63 -28.78 -6.54 -19.95
N MET A 64 -28.49 -5.37 -19.37
CA MET A 64 -27.90 -4.25 -20.12
C MET A 64 -26.38 -4.36 -20.29
N TYR A 65 -25.75 -5.27 -19.56
CA TYR A 65 -24.30 -5.43 -19.52
C TYR A 65 -23.91 -6.82 -20.02
N ALA A 66 -22.71 -6.92 -20.59
CA ALA A 66 -22.14 -8.21 -20.97
C ALA A 66 -21.66 -8.96 -19.72
N ASP A 67 -20.85 -8.28 -18.89
CA ASP A 67 -20.30 -8.82 -17.64
C ASP A 67 -19.99 -7.71 -16.63
N LEU A 68 -19.68 -8.14 -15.41
CA LEU A 68 -19.29 -7.27 -14.29
C LEU A 68 -17.78 -7.39 -14.01
N ILE A 69 -17.07 -6.27 -14.06
CA ILE A 69 -15.67 -6.15 -13.64
C ILE A 69 -15.61 -5.64 -12.21
N VAL A 70 -14.98 -6.39 -11.32
CA VAL A 70 -14.67 -6.00 -9.94
C VAL A 70 -13.20 -6.27 -9.65
N THR A 71 -12.48 -5.24 -9.17
CA THR A 71 -11.03 -5.31 -8.90
C THR A 71 -10.65 -5.00 -7.46
N SER A 72 -11.64 -4.76 -6.61
CA SER A 72 -11.45 -4.39 -5.21
C SER A 72 -12.50 -5.06 -4.35
N PRO A 73 -12.13 -5.63 -3.18
CA PRO A 73 -13.10 -6.15 -2.22
C PRO A 73 -14.11 -5.08 -1.80
N ARG A 74 -13.75 -3.78 -1.82
CA ARG A 74 -14.67 -2.70 -1.50
C ARG A 74 -15.83 -2.59 -2.49
N SER A 75 -15.62 -2.92 -3.78
CA SER A 75 -16.74 -2.96 -4.73
C SER A 75 -17.73 -4.08 -4.39
N CYS A 76 -17.24 -5.23 -3.90
CA CYS A 76 -18.10 -6.31 -3.40
C CYS A 76 -18.82 -5.92 -2.10
N GLU A 77 -18.11 -5.25 -1.18
CA GLU A 77 -18.67 -4.72 0.07
C GLU A 77 -19.80 -3.70 -0.23
N ALA A 78 -19.64 -2.84 -1.24
CA ALA A 78 -20.67 -1.89 -1.66
C ALA A 78 -21.98 -2.61 -2.04
N ILE A 79 -21.89 -3.68 -2.85
CA ILE A 79 -23.05 -4.51 -3.21
C ILE A 79 -23.64 -5.19 -1.96
N SER A 80 -22.77 -5.75 -1.11
CA SER A 80 -23.18 -6.47 0.11
C SER A 80 -23.92 -5.55 1.09
N ASN A 81 -23.49 -4.30 1.22
CA ASN A 81 -24.13 -3.30 2.05
C ASN A 81 -25.53 -2.96 1.56
N LEU A 82 -25.74 -2.83 0.24
CA LEU A 82 -27.06 -2.60 -0.34
C LEU A 82 -28.03 -3.75 -0.04
N ILE A 83 -27.54 -5.00 -0.05
CA ILE A 83 -28.33 -6.18 0.32
C ILE A 83 -28.68 -6.14 1.80
N ALA A 84 -27.69 -5.92 2.67
CA ALA A 84 -27.88 -5.86 4.12
C ALA A 84 -28.85 -4.74 4.55
N GLN A 85 -28.90 -3.64 3.79
CA GLN A 85 -29.81 -2.52 4.01
C GLN A 85 -31.20 -2.72 3.38
N ASN A 86 -31.48 -3.87 2.76
CA ASN A 86 -32.71 -4.17 2.00
C ASN A 86 -32.97 -3.23 0.80
N ASN A 87 -31.93 -2.57 0.28
CA ASN A 87 -32.01 -1.73 -0.91
C ASN A 87 -31.93 -2.56 -2.21
N LEU A 88 -31.29 -3.73 -2.13
CA LEU A 88 -31.21 -4.73 -3.19
C LEU A 88 -31.73 -6.08 -2.66
N SER A 89 -32.65 -6.73 -3.37
CA SER A 89 -33.18 -8.03 -2.92
C SER A 89 -32.13 -9.13 -3.04
N LEU A 90 -32.16 -10.11 -2.13
CA LEU A 90 -31.26 -11.27 -2.20
C LEU A 90 -31.45 -12.06 -3.50
N GLU A 91 -32.69 -12.13 -4.01
CA GLU A 91 -33.01 -12.73 -5.30
C GLU A 91 -32.32 -11.99 -6.46
N THR A 92 -32.35 -10.64 -6.46
CA THR A 92 -31.64 -9.83 -7.44
C THR A 92 -30.13 -10.09 -7.35
N ALA A 93 -29.56 -10.16 -6.15
CA ALA A 93 -28.14 -10.44 -5.97
C ALA A 93 -27.75 -11.86 -6.43
N GLN A 94 -28.59 -12.86 -6.15
CA GLN A 94 -28.40 -14.24 -6.60
C GLN A 94 -28.56 -14.37 -8.11
N SER A 95 -29.49 -13.62 -8.71
CA SER A 95 -29.70 -13.59 -10.16
C SER A 95 -28.55 -12.96 -10.94
N LEU A 96 -27.62 -12.26 -10.27
CA LEU A 96 -26.39 -11.79 -10.92
C LEU A 96 -25.50 -12.95 -11.40
N GLY A 97 -25.72 -14.18 -10.90
CA GLY A 97 -25.09 -15.38 -11.45
C GLY A 97 -23.56 -15.31 -11.51
N LEU A 98 -22.94 -14.57 -10.58
CA LEU A 98 -21.54 -14.16 -10.69
C LEU A 98 -20.60 -15.38 -10.59
N SER A 99 -20.05 -15.78 -11.73
CA SER A 99 -18.87 -16.66 -11.77
C SER A 99 -17.62 -15.79 -11.72
N VAL A 100 -16.75 -16.02 -10.73
CA VAL A 100 -15.51 -15.26 -10.59
C VAL A 100 -14.49 -15.78 -11.59
N VAL A 101 -14.02 -14.90 -12.48
CA VAL A 101 -12.93 -15.14 -13.43
C VAL A 101 -11.80 -14.15 -13.18
N GLY A 102 -10.55 -14.58 -13.33
CA GLY A 102 -9.39 -13.68 -13.25
C GLY A 102 -8.89 -13.38 -11.82
N GLU A 103 -9.39 -14.05 -10.78
CA GLU A 103 -8.87 -13.92 -9.41
C GLU A 103 -7.34 -14.16 -9.34
N GLN A 104 -6.84 -15.07 -10.19
CA GLN A 104 -5.42 -15.43 -10.27
C GLN A 104 -4.55 -14.38 -10.99
N ALA A 105 -5.13 -13.34 -11.58
CA ALA A 105 -4.38 -12.36 -12.38
C ALA A 105 -3.32 -11.60 -11.55
N GLY A 106 -3.53 -11.43 -10.24
CA GLY A 106 -2.58 -10.82 -9.31
C GLY A 106 -2.22 -9.35 -9.58
N SER A 107 -2.70 -8.75 -10.69
CA SER A 107 -2.47 -7.36 -11.06
C SER A 107 -3.54 -6.87 -12.05
N ALA A 108 -3.77 -5.55 -12.08
CA ALA A 108 -4.67 -4.92 -13.05
C ALA A 108 -4.24 -5.15 -14.51
N ASP A 109 -2.93 -5.20 -14.76
CA ASP A 109 -2.37 -5.39 -16.10
C ASP A 109 -2.66 -6.79 -16.65
N ALA A 110 -2.38 -7.84 -15.86
CA ALA A 110 -2.68 -9.22 -16.22
C ALA A 110 -4.20 -9.47 -16.30
N LEU A 111 -5.00 -8.85 -15.41
CA LEU A 111 -6.45 -8.97 -15.46
C LEU A 111 -7.01 -8.35 -16.75
N SER A 112 -6.42 -7.26 -17.21
CA SER A 112 -6.81 -6.64 -18.48
C SER A 112 -6.59 -7.57 -19.66
N ASP A 113 -5.50 -8.35 -19.69
CA ASP A 113 -5.26 -9.33 -20.77
C ASP A 113 -6.31 -10.43 -20.79
N ILE A 114 -6.71 -10.93 -19.61
CA ILE A 114 -7.79 -11.93 -19.50
C ILE A 114 -9.10 -11.36 -20.05
N ILE A 115 -9.48 -10.15 -19.62
CA ILE A 115 -10.71 -9.48 -20.06
C ILE A 115 -10.68 -9.22 -21.58
N ILE A 116 -9.55 -8.74 -22.11
CA ILE A 116 -9.41 -8.45 -23.54
C ILE A 116 -9.55 -9.72 -24.36
N ASN A 117 -8.88 -10.80 -23.98
CA ASN A 117 -8.94 -12.05 -24.73
C ASN A 117 -10.36 -12.61 -24.75
N ASP A 118 -11.02 -12.67 -23.59
CA ASP A 118 -12.41 -13.13 -23.49
C ASP A 118 -13.37 -12.25 -24.30
N TYR A 119 -13.25 -10.92 -24.19
CA TYR A 119 -14.09 -9.97 -24.94
C TYR A 119 -13.89 -10.08 -26.46
N LEU A 120 -12.66 -10.33 -26.93
CA LEU A 120 -12.35 -10.49 -28.35
C LEU A 120 -12.81 -11.84 -28.90
N GLU A 121 -12.82 -12.89 -28.09
CA GLU A 121 -13.35 -14.21 -28.46
C GLU A 121 -14.89 -14.22 -28.44
N ASN A 122 -15.50 -13.45 -27.53
CA ASN A 122 -16.94 -13.40 -27.29
C ASN A 122 -17.50 -11.99 -27.50
N ILE A 123 -17.32 -11.44 -28.71
CA ILE A 123 -17.76 -10.07 -29.02
C ILE A 123 -19.24 -9.88 -28.69
N ASN A 124 -19.49 -9.00 -27.72
CA ASN A 124 -20.82 -8.65 -27.27
C ASN A 124 -21.13 -7.19 -27.65
N SER A 125 -22.36 -6.92 -28.07
CA SER A 125 -22.82 -5.55 -28.33
C SER A 125 -23.00 -4.72 -27.05
N LYS A 126 -23.16 -5.39 -25.89
CA LYS A 126 -23.36 -4.76 -24.59
C LYS A 126 -22.03 -4.38 -23.94
N PRO A 127 -21.96 -3.26 -23.22
CA PRO A 127 -20.76 -2.88 -22.48
C PRO A 127 -20.51 -3.79 -21.27
N LEU A 128 -19.25 -3.93 -20.86
CA LEU A 128 -18.89 -4.43 -19.54
C LEU A 128 -19.21 -3.36 -18.48
N LEU A 129 -19.68 -3.74 -17.29
CA LEU A 129 -19.86 -2.82 -16.16
C LEU A 129 -18.65 -2.90 -15.24
N PHE A 130 -17.89 -1.82 -15.09
CA PHE A 130 -16.75 -1.77 -14.18
C PHE A 130 -17.07 -1.02 -12.89
N LEU A 131 -17.10 -1.74 -11.77
CA LEU A 131 -17.26 -1.15 -10.43
C LEU A 131 -15.90 -0.89 -9.77
N GLY A 132 -15.58 0.39 -9.57
CA GLY A 132 -14.25 0.80 -9.11
C GLY A 132 -14.27 1.90 -8.04
N ALA A 133 -13.06 2.35 -7.69
CA ALA A 133 -12.85 3.54 -6.89
C ALA A 133 -13.11 4.80 -7.72
N GLU A 134 -13.48 5.91 -7.06
CA GLU A 134 -13.53 7.25 -7.66
C GLU A 134 -12.16 7.68 -8.22
N GLU A 135 -11.10 7.56 -7.41
CA GLU A 135 -9.72 7.72 -7.85
C GLU A 135 -9.10 6.35 -8.14
N LYS A 136 -8.59 6.13 -9.36
CA LYS A 136 -7.96 4.86 -9.74
C LYS A 136 -6.64 5.06 -10.47
N LEU A 137 -5.86 3.98 -10.47
CA LEU A 137 -4.74 3.82 -11.39
C LEU A 137 -5.34 3.41 -12.73
N ASP A 138 -5.18 4.25 -13.75
CA ASP A 138 -5.80 4.07 -15.07
C ASP A 138 -5.27 2.87 -15.87
N ILE A 139 -4.57 1.91 -15.24
CA ILE A 139 -3.95 0.76 -15.94
C ILE A 139 -5.00 -0.07 -16.67
N LEU A 140 -6.02 -0.55 -15.96
CA LEU A 140 -7.05 -1.40 -16.56
C LEU A 140 -7.92 -0.63 -17.55
N PRO A 141 -8.53 0.52 -17.18
CA PRO A 141 -9.29 1.32 -18.14
C PRO A 141 -8.51 1.69 -19.40
N ASN A 142 -7.25 2.12 -19.28
CA ASN A 142 -6.45 2.50 -20.45
C ASN A 142 -6.15 1.30 -21.34
N LYS A 143 -5.85 0.14 -20.75
CA LYS A 143 -5.55 -1.07 -21.51
C LYS A 143 -6.79 -1.60 -22.23
N LEU A 144 -7.96 -1.61 -21.58
CA LEU A 144 -9.23 -1.93 -22.22
C LEU A 144 -9.57 -0.96 -23.36
N ASN A 145 -9.46 0.35 -23.12
CA ASN A 145 -9.69 1.39 -24.14
C ASN A 145 -8.75 1.24 -25.34
N SER A 146 -7.48 0.86 -25.12
CA SER A 146 -6.50 0.65 -26.19
C SER A 146 -6.87 -0.48 -27.16
N LYS A 147 -7.76 -1.38 -26.73
CA LYS A 147 -8.29 -2.49 -27.51
C LYS A 147 -9.74 -2.30 -27.94
N ALA A 148 -10.29 -1.09 -27.75
CA ALA A 148 -11.68 -0.76 -28.06
C ALA A 148 -12.69 -1.70 -27.37
N VAL A 149 -12.34 -2.22 -26.19
CA VAL A 149 -13.29 -2.92 -25.33
C VAL A 149 -14.32 -1.92 -24.86
N HIS A 150 -15.62 -2.21 -25.04
CA HIS A 150 -16.69 -1.32 -24.62
C HIS A 150 -17.04 -1.59 -23.15
N PHE A 151 -16.93 -0.57 -22.30
CA PHE A 151 -17.28 -0.68 -20.89
C PHE A 151 -17.81 0.63 -20.32
N ILE A 152 -18.64 0.52 -19.29
CA ILE A 152 -19.19 1.62 -18.50
C ILE A 152 -18.60 1.52 -17.11
N GLU A 153 -18.10 2.64 -16.60
CA GLU A 153 -17.50 2.71 -15.27
C GLU A 153 -18.49 3.31 -14.27
N LEU A 154 -18.54 2.72 -13.08
CA LEU A 154 -19.26 3.27 -11.94
C LEU A 154 -18.35 3.26 -10.71
N ALA A 155 -18.00 4.44 -10.23
CA ALA A 155 -17.34 4.59 -8.94
C ALA A 155 -18.33 4.26 -7.81
N VAL A 156 -18.04 3.25 -7.00
CA VAL A 156 -18.92 2.79 -5.90
C VAL A 156 -18.31 3.02 -4.51
N TYR A 157 -17.05 3.44 -4.46
CA TYR A 157 -16.39 3.86 -3.24
C TYR A 157 -15.30 4.89 -3.53
N ARG A 158 -14.88 5.62 -2.50
CA ARG A 158 -13.72 6.51 -2.54
C ARG A 158 -12.85 6.34 -1.29
N SER A 159 -11.56 6.61 -1.45
CA SER A 159 -10.64 6.69 -0.32
C SER A 159 -10.75 8.07 0.33
N ARG A 160 -10.74 8.12 1.66
CA ARG A 160 -10.72 9.36 2.43
C ARG A 160 -9.53 9.33 3.40
N LYS A 161 -9.06 10.52 3.77
CA LYS A 161 -8.10 10.69 4.87
C LYS A 161 -8.73 10.16 6.15
N HIS A 162 -8.03 9.30 6.89
CA HIS A 162 -8.50 8.84 8.18
C HIS A 162 -8.64 10.03 9.14
N SER A 163 -9.77 10.12 9.83
CA SER A 163 -10.15 11.26 10.68
C SER A 163 -9.10 11.61 11.74
N MET A 164 -8.47 10.58 12.32
CA MET A 164 -7.41 10.72 13.32
C MET A 164 -5.97 10.73 12.76
N LEU A 165 -5.76 10.76 11.44
CA LEU A 165 -4.41 10.61 10.86
C LEU A 165 -3.43 11.65 11.44
N ASP A 166 -3.80 12.93 11.42
CA ASP A 166 -2.89 14.01 11.84
C ASP A 166 -2.57 13.93 13.32
N VAL A 167 -3.58 13.70 14.15
CA VAL A 167 -3.42 13.55 15.61
C VAL A 167 -2.51 12.36 15.92
N ASN A 168 -2.73 11.23 15.25
CA ASN A 168 -1.92 10.02 15.46
C ASN A 168 -0.47 10.22 15.01
N LEU A 169 -0.25 10.91 13.89
CA LEU A 169 1.10 11.27 13.44
C LEU A 169 1.80 12.23 14.42
N CYS A 170 1.13 13.29 14.86
CA CYS A 170 1.67 14.23 15.86
C CYS A 170 2.03 13.52 17.18
N ASN A 171 1.14 12.68 17.69
CA ASN A 171 1.38 11.88 18.89
C ASN A 171 2.57 10.92 18.72
N TYR A 172 2.72 10.37 17.52
CA TYR A 172 3.81 9.46 17.20
C TYR A 172 5.16 10.19 17.09
N LEU A 173 5.18 11.39 16.48
CA LEU A 173 6.36 12.25 16.40
C LEU A 173 6.84 12.76 17.77
N ALA A 174 5.94 12.87 18.75
CA ALA A 174 6.27 13.25 20.12
C ALA A 174 6.97 12.13 20.91
N LYS A 175 7.02 10.89 20.40
CA LYS A 175 7.71 9.77 21.07
C LYS A 175 9.23 10.00 21.05
N PRO A 176 9.95 9.55 22.10
CA PRO A 176 11.40 9.70 22.15
C PRO A 176 12.13 8.88 21.08
N LEU A 177 11.55 7.72 20.70
CA LEU A 177 12.09 6.82 19.69
C LEU A 177 11.25 6.89 18.42
N LEU A 178 11.94 7.16 17.31
CA LEU A 178 11.38 7.12 15.96
C LEU A 178 11.53 5.70 15.37
N PRO A 179 10.73 5.36 14.34
CA PRO A 179 10.86 4.08 13.67
C PRO A 179 12.12 4.07 12.79
N ASP A 180 12.74 2.91 12.65
CA ASP A 180 13.83 2.73 11.69
C ASP A 180 13.28 2.78 10.25
N TYR A 181 12.06 2.25 10.06
CA TYR A 181 11.40 2.17 8.76
C TYR A 181 9.96 2.67 8.80
N VAL A 182 9.53 3.38 7.75
CA VAL A 182 8.14 3.80 7.55
C VAL A 182 7.65 3.28 6.21
N VAL A 183 6.56 2.54 6.20
CA VAL A 183 6.01 1.94 4.98
C VAL A 183 4.71 2.63 4.60
N PHE A 184 4.67 3.19 3.40
CA PHE A 184 3.48 3.80 2.80
C PHE A 184 2.83 2.83 1.82
N PHE A 185 1.54 2.59 2.00
CA PHE A 185 0.79 1.59 1.22
C PHE A 185 -0.01 2.16 0.05
N SER A 186 -0.05 3.48 -0.13
CA SER A 186 -0.84 4.12 -1.20
C SER A 186 -0.35 5.55 -1.49
N PRO A 187 -0.47 6.04 -2.74
CA PRO A 187 -0.27 7.45 -3.09
C PRO A 187 -1.08 8.41 -2.20
N SER A 188 -2.35 8.11 -1.94
CA SER A 188 -3.22 8.99 -1.15
C SER A 188 -2.68 9.21 0.26
N ILE A 189 -2.01 8.22 0.84
CA ILE A 189 -1.40 8.32 2.18
C ILE A 189 -0.26 9.32 2.16
N VAL A 190 0.57 9.30 1.11
CA VAL A 190 1.67 10.27 0.92
C VAL A 190 1.12 11.69 0.87
N ARG A 191 0.02 11.90 0.13
CA ARG A 191 -0.66 13.21 0.04
C ARG A 191 -1.25 13.64 1.38
N TYR A 192 -2.00 12.76 2.04
CA TYR A 192 -2.73 13.10 3.27
C TYR A 192 -1.83 13.31 4.48
N SER A 193 -0.63 12.73 4.50
CA SER A 193 0.34 12.92 5.58
C SER A 193 1.33 14.06 5.33
N ALA A 194 1.34 14.67 4.13
CA ALA A 194 2.37 15.61 3.71
C ALA A 194 2.51 16.80 4.65
N ASP A 195 1.39 17.44 5.03
CA ASP A 195 1.39 18.63 5.88
C ASP A 195 1.95 18.36 7.28
N VAL A 196 1.78 17.15 7.81
CA VAL A 196 2.25 16.78 9.15
C VAL A 196 3.69 16.27 9.14
N LEU A 197 4.08 15.55 8.09
CA LEU A 197 5.38 14.87 8.03
C LEU A 197 6.47 15.69 7.34
N LYS A 198 6.13 16.70 6.55
CA LYS A 198 7.13 17.56 5.89
C LYS A 198 8.02 18.25 6.93
N GLY A 199 9.34 18.09 6.77
CA GLY A 199 10.32 18.63 7.72
C GLY A 199 10.30 17.98 9.10
N SER A 200 9.60 16.85 9.27
CA SER A 200 9.58 16.12 10.54
C SER A 200 10.82 15.24 10.69
N ARG A 201 11.23 15.03 11.95
CA ARG A 201 12.34 14.11 12.28
C ARG A 201 12.13 12.69 11.73
N LEU A 202 10.88 12.25 11.55
CA LEU A 202 10.57 10.95 10.98
C LEU A 202 11.00 10.87 9.51
N VAL A 203 10.75 11.90 8.70
CA VAL A 203 11.18 11.91 7.29
C VAL A 203 12.70 12.03 7.18
N GLU A 204 13.33 12.75 8.11
CA GLU A 204 14.79 12.95 8.12
C GLU A 204 15.57 11.70 8.56
N HIS A 205 15.07 10.97 9.56
CA HIS A 205 15.85 9.93 10.26
C HIS A 205 15.38 8.50 9.99
N SER A 206 14.18 8.30 9.45
CA SER A 206 13.67 6.97 9.10
C SER A 206 13.92 6.64 7.63
N ARG A 207 14.12 5.35 7.33
CA ARG A 207 14.07 4.86 5.95
C ARG A 207 12.62 4.72 5.50
N ILE A 208 12.29 5.31 4.36
CA ILE A 208 10.94 5.35 3.83
C ILE A 208 10.80 4.28 2.76
N ILE A 209 9.73 3.50 2.81
CA ILE A 209 9.45 2.42 1.86
C ILE A 209 8.11 2.69 1.20
N ALA A 210 8.12 2.78 -0.13
CA ALA A 210 6.91 2.76 -0.94
C ALA A 210 6.54 1.30 -1.25
N ILE A 211 5.31 0.88 -0.95
CA ILE A 211 4.88 -0.51 -1.19
C ILE A 211 4.88 -0.88 -2.68
N GLY A 212 4.74 0.10 -3.57
CA GLY A 212 4.64 -0.11 -5.00
C GLY A 212 4.89 1.16 -5.82
N ALA A 213 5.00 0.98 -7.14
CA ALA A 213 5.48 2.00 -8.08
C ALA A 213 4.64 3.29 -8.08
N SER A 214 3.32 3.19 -7.95
CA SER A 214 2.44 4.36 -7.87
C SER A 214 2.70 5.20 -6.62
N THR A 215 2.90 4.54 -5.47
CA THR A 215 3.22 5.20 -4.20
C THR A 215 4.59 5.87 -4.30
N HIS A 216 5.58 5.20 -4.89
CA HIS A 216 6.90 5.77 -5.11
C HIS A 216 6.85 6.99 -6.02
N LYS A 217 6.06 6.94 -7.11
CA LYS A 217 5.86 8.09 -8.01
C LYS A 217 5.29 9.29 -7.26
N GLU A 218 4.28 9.08 -6.41
CA GLU A 218 3.73 10.14 -5.58
C GLU A 218 4.78 10.73 -4.61
N MET A 219 5.61 9.88 -4.00
CA MET A 219 6.72 10.35 -3.15
C MET A 219 7.70 11.21 -3.94
N THR A 220 8.06 10.83 -5.17
CA THR A 220 9.01 11.60 -6.01
C THR A 220 8.47 12.96 -6.43
N SER A 221 7.14 13.11 -6.52
CA SER A 221 6.50 14.38 -6.88
C SER A 221 6.08 15.22 -5.66
N SER A 222 6.13 14.64 -4.46
CA SER A 222 5.69 15.29 -3.23
C SER A 222 6.75 16.21 -2.63
N SER A 223 6.34 17.42 -2.24
CA SER A 223 7.21 18.34 -1.48
C SER A 223 7.53 17.87 -0.06
N MET A 224 6.94 16.76 0.40
CA MET A 224 7.28 16.12 1.68
C MET A 224 8.73 15.63 1.71
N PHE A 225 9.28 15.25 0.55
CA PHE A 225 10.62 14.66 0.42
C PHE A 225 11.61 15.52 -0.36
N SER A 226 11.27 16.78 -0.68
CA SER A 226 12.10 17.64 -1.53
C SER A 226 13.40 18.12 -0.86
N ASP A 227 13.37 18.27 0.48
CA ASP A 227 14.46 18.92 1.24
C ASP A 227 15.37 17.90 1.95
N VAL A 228 14.95 16.63 1.97
CA VAL A 228 15.77 15.51 2.45
C VAL A 228 16.37 14.83 1.23
N SER A 229 17.65 14.49 1.27
CA SER A 229 18.24 13.69 0.20
C SER A 229 17.38 12.45 -0.01
N PHE A 230 16.75 12.35 -1.18
CA PHE A 230 15.80 11.29 -1.56
C PHE A 230 16.41 9.87 -1.45
N ASN A 231 17.70 9.77 -1.12
CA ASN A 231 18.46 8.59 -0.75
C ASN A 231 17.78 7.71 0.33
N ASN A 232 16.88 8.26 1.15
CA ASN A 232 16.17 7.49 2.18
C ASN A 232 14.87 6.83 1.72
N VAL A 233 14.43 7.02 0.46
CA VAL A 233 13.21 6.43 -0.09
C VAL A 233 13.54 5.19 -0.93
N ALA A 234 12.91 4.06 -0.61
CA ALA A 234 13.06 2.79 -1.33
C ALA A 234 11.73 2.34 -1.95
N LEU A 235 11.78 1.86 -3.19
CA LEU A 235 10.67 1.16 -3.84
C LEU A 235 10.75 -0.34 -3.52
N LEU A 236 9.66 -0.90 -3.01
CA LEU A 236 9.54 -2.34 -2.85
C LEU A 236 9.34 -3.04 -4.20
N LYS A 237 10.09 -4.11 -4.46
CA LYS A 237 10.08 -4.82 -5.76
C LYS A 237 8.71 -5.45 -6.08
N LYS A 238 8.02 -5.92 -5.05
CA LYS A 238 6.67 -6.52 -5.13
C LYS A 238 5.88 -6.08 -3.90
N PRO A 239 4.59 -5.74 -4.05
CA PRO A 239 3.75 -5.25 -2.96
C PRO A 239 3.28 -6.40 -2.06
N ASP A 240 4.22 -7.18 -1.53
CA ASP A 240 3.96 -8.32 -0.66
C ASP A 240 4.88 -8.30 0.58
N VAL A 241 4.39 -8.93 1.63
CA VAL A 241 5.03 -8.91 2.95
C VAL A 241 6.35 -9.70 3.01
N ASN A 242 6.51 -10.75 2.21
CA ASN A 242 7.76 -11.52 2.17
C ASN A 242 8.88 -10.67 1.57
N THR A 243 8.58 -9.99 0.46
CA THR A 243 9.51 -9.04 -0.17
C THR A 243 9.85 -7.89 0.79
N LEU A 244 8.88 -7.40 1.56
CA LEU A 244 9.12 -6.38 2.60
C LEU A 244 10.09 -6.90 3.68
N ILE A 245 9.84 -8.08 4.24
CA ILE A 245 10.71 -8.69 5.26
C ILE A 245 12.14 -8.88 4.74
N GLN A 246 12.30 -9.41 3.52
CA GLN A 246 13.61 -9.61 2.91
C GLN A 246 14.34 -8.26 2.74
N THR A 247 13.62 -7.24 2.28
CA THR A 247 14.15 -5.88 2.11
C THR A 247 14.66 -5.32 3.43
N LEU A 248 13.85 -5.39 4.49
CA LEU A 248 14.19 -4.90 5.83
C LEU A 248 15.40 -5.63 6.43
N LYS A 249 15.47 -6.96 6.27
CA LYS A 249 16.61 -7.77 6.73
C LYS A 249 17.90 -7.41 6.00
N SER A 250 17.85 -7.19 4.69
CA SER A 250 19.03 -6.81 3.89
C SER A 250 19.59 -5.45 4.31
N PHE A 251 18.71 -4.51 4.65
CA PHE A 251 19.07 -3.19 5.13
C PHE A 251 19.72 -3.22 6.52
N SER A 252 19.22 -4.06 7.42
CA SER A 252 19.83 -4.27 8.73
C SER A 252 21.23 -4.87 8.63
N TYR A 253 21.42 -5.85 7.73
CA TYR A 253 22.71 -6.50 7.51
C TYR A 253 23.77 -5.52 6.97
N ASN A 254 23.41 -4.70 5.99
CA ASN A 254 24.32 -3.71 5.41
C ASN A 254 24.75 -2.63 6.41
N ASN A 255 23.85 -2.21 7.31
CA ASN A 255 24.21 -1.27 8.38
C ASN A 255 25.21 -1.89 9.36
N ASN A 256 25.00 -3.13 9.77
CA ASN A 256 25.92 -3.82 10.70
C ASN A 256 27.32 -4.00 10.08
N ASN A 257 27.40 -4.42 8.82
CA ASN A 257 28.69 -4.56 8.13
C ASN A 257 29.42 -3.22 7.96
N ASN A 258 28.71 -2.13 7.71
CA ASN A 258 29.33 -0.80 7.62
C ASN A 258 29.85 -0.32 8.97
N ILE A 259 29.15 -0.61 10.07
CA ILE A 259 29.61 -0.30 11.43
C ILE A 259 30.84 -1.14 11.78
N GLU A 260 30.84 -2.45 11.52
CA GLU A 260 31.99 -3.32 11.75
C GLU A 260 33.21 -2.88 10.94
N ASN A 261 33.04 -2.57 9.64
CA ASN A 261 34.13 -2.10 8.78
C ASN A 261 34.70 -0.74 9.21
N ASN A 262 33.85 0.17 9.72
CA ASN A 262 34.30 1.46 10.22
C ASN A 262 35.03 1.34 11.57
N ASN A 263 34.58 0.42 12.44
CA ASN A 263 35.28 0.11 13.69
C ASN A 263 36.66 -0.51 13.43
N ILE A 264 36.78 -1.43 12.47
CA ILE A 264 38.06 -2.02 12.07
C ILE A 264 39.02 -0.96 11.51
N LYS A 265 38.53 -0.02 10.69
CA LYS A 265 39.35 1.09 10.17
C LYS A 265 39.83 2.04 11.27
N ASN A 266 38.99 2.35 12.26
CA ASN A 266 39.37 3.21 13.37
C ASN A 266 40.40 2.55 14.30
N VAL A 267 40.25 1.25 14.59
CA VAL A 267 41.25 0.48 15.37
C VAL A 267 42.60 0.46 14.65
N ASN A 268 42.61 0.25 13.33
CA ASN A 268 43.84 0.24 12.54
C ASN A 268 44.53 1.62 12.46
N ASN A 269 43.75 2.71 12.53
CA ASN A 269 44.29 4.07 12.56
C ASN A 269 44.85 4.45 13.95
N GLU A 270 44.21 4.00 15.04
CA GLU A 270 44.74 4.18 16.40
C GLU A 270 46.03 3.37 16.63
N THR A 271 46.14 2.16 16.07
CA THR A 271 47.39 1.37 16.15
C THR A 271 48.53 1.97 15.33
N ASN A 272 48.23 2.65 14.21
CA ASN A 272 49.27 3.32 13.39
C ASN A 272 49.71 4.68 13.95
N SER A 273 48.88 5.33 14.77
CA SER A 273 49.25 6.62 15.38
C SER A 273 50.09 6.47 16.66
N ASN A 274 50.16 5.26 17.25
CA ASN A 274 50.94 4.97 18.45
C ASN A 274 52.37 4.45 18.19
N ASN A 275 52.78 4.25 16.93
CA ASN A 275 54.13 3.76 16.59
C ASN A 275 55.14 4.84 16.16
N ASN A 276 54.80 6.13 16.24
CA ASN A 276 55.71 7.22 15.83
C ASN A 276 56.23 8.11 16.96
N ASN A 277 56.18 7.67 18.22
CA ASN A 277 56.74 8.43 19.35
C ASN A 277 57.63 7.56 20.27
N HIS A 278 58.70 6.96 19.75
CA HIS A 278 59.90 6.65 20.55
C HIS A 278 61.09 6.22 19.67
N CYS A 279 62.03 7.13 19.46
CA CYS A 279 63.44 6.97 19.85
C CYS A 279 64.30 8.10 19.25
N SER A 280 64.88 8.89 20.17
CA SER A 280 66.17 9.61 20.12
C SER A 280 66.49 10.53 18.95
#